data_AF-A0AAE7B0W6-F1
#
_entry.id   AF-A0AAE7B0W6-F1
#
_cell.length_a   1.000
_cell.length_b   1.000
_cell.length_c   1.000
_cell.angle_alpha   90.00
_cell.angle_beta   90.00
_cell.angle_gamma   90.00
#
_symmetry.space_group_name_H-M   'P 1'
#
loop_
_entity.id
_entity.type
_entity.pdbx_description
1 polymer ?
#
loop_
_entity_poly.entity_id
_entity_poly.type
_entity_poly.pdbx_seq_one_letter_code
_entity_poly.pdbx_strand_id
1 'polypeptide(L)' 'MVALLLAIIALKFNLFVIWGVFCCFWGVENLRNKEAYFVERVKLSDNPILFTIIILSWFFMGALYFYMDDRIFQFFYAL' A
#
# COMPACT_ATOMS: atom_id res chain seq x y z
N MET A 1 -8.55 -18.78 2.86
CA MET A 1 -9.89 -18.57 2.27
C MET A 1 -10.53 -17.26 2.74
N VAL A 2 -10.53 -16.95 4.04
CA VAL A 2 -11.10 -15.70 4.60
C VAL A 2 -10.48 -14.42 3.99
N ALA A 3 -9.16 -14.39 3.77
CA ALA A 3 -8.48 -13.23 3.16
C ALA A 3 -8.92 -12.94 1.71
N LEU A 4 -9.17 -13.98 0.90
CA LEU A 4 -9.67 -13.83 -0.47
C LEU A 4 -11.11 -13.29 -0.49
N LEU A 5 -11.96 -13.78 0.42
CA LEU A 5 -13.33 -13.28 0.57
C LEU A 5 -13.35 -11.80 0.99
N LEU A 6 -12.50 -11.40 1.94
CA LEU A 6 -12.33 -10.01 2.34
C LEU A 6 -11.84 -9.13 1.19
N ALA A 7 -10.93 -9.62 0.36
CA ALA A 7 -10.47 -8.90 -0.83
C ALA A 7 -11.59 -8.69 -1.86
N ILE A 8 -12.42 -9.71 -2.11
CA ILE A 8 -13.57 -9.61 -3.01
C ILE A 8 -14.60 -8.60 -2.49
N ILE A 9 -14.88 -8.60 -1.18
CA ILE A 9 -15.80 -7.65 -0.55
C ILE A 9 -15.21 -6.23 -0.62
N ALA A 10 -13.93 -6.05 -0.30
CA ALA A 10 -13.28 -4.75 -0.38
C ALA A 10 -13.29 -4.18 -1.80
N LEU A 11 -13.06 -5.01 -2.83
CA LEU A 11 -13.16 -4.62 -4.24
C LEU A 11 -14.61 -4.27 -4.62
N LYS A 12 -15.58 -5.09 -4.22
CA LYS A 12 -17.00 -4.85 -4.54
C LYS A 12 -17.54 -3.56 -3.91
N PHE A 13 -17.03 -3.21 -2.73
CA PHE A 13 -17.35 -1.96 -2.06
C PHE A 13 -16.35 -0.85 -2.38
N ASN A 14 -15.44 -0.99 -3.35
CA ASN A 14 -14.42 0.02 -3.71
C ASN A 14 -13.55 0.51 -2.55
N LEU A 15 -13.35 -0.26 -1.48
CA LEU A 15 -12.61 0.13 -0.23
C LEU A 15 -11.10 0.21 -0.48
N PHE A 16 -10.72 1.02 -1.45
CA PHE A 16 -9.35 1.28 -1.84
C PHE A 16 -8.61 2.07 -0.76
N VAL A 17 -9.33 2.87 0.05
CA VAL A 17 -8.77 3.52 1.25
C VAL A 17 -8.01 2.52 2.14
N ILE A 18 -8.62 1.38 2.45
CA ILE A 18 -8.03 0.36 3.34
C ILE A 18 -6.73 -0.17 2.73
N TRP A 19 -6.75 -0.45 1.43
CA TRP A 19 -5.56 -0.89 0.69
C TRP A 19 -4.47 0.20 0.62
N GLY A 20 -4.86 1.46 0.49
CA GLY A 20 -3.95 2.60 0.54
C GLY A 20 -3.23 2.71 1.88
N VAL A 21 -3.97 2.59 2.98
CA VAL A 21 -3.41 2.58 4.34
C VAL A 21 -2.47 1.39 4.54
N PHE A 22 -2.86 0.19 4.08
CA PHE A 22 -1.97 -0.98 4.15
C PHE A 22 -0.67 -0.77 3.38
N CYS A 23 -0.73 -0.19 2.17
CA CYS A 23 0.47 0.08 1.38
C CYS A 23 1.40 1.07 2.09
N CYS A 24 0.86 2.14 2.67
CA CYS A 24 1.63 3.09 3.46
C CYS A 24 2.25 2.44 4.72
N PHE A 25 1.49 1.62 5.43
CA PHE A 25 1.99 0.87 6.60
C PHE A 25 3.18 -0.01 6.24
N TRP A 26 3.06 -0.79 5.16
CA TRP A 26 4.15 -1.65 4.67
C TRP A 26 5.36 -0.86 4.19
N GLY A 27 5.16 0.26 3.49
CA GLY A 27 6.24 1.16 3.09
C GLY A 27 7.03 1.69 4.29
N VAL A 28 6.34 2.11 5.34
CA VAL A 28 6.96 2.59 6.59
C VAL A 28 7.67 1.46 7.34
N GLU A 29 7.07 0.29 7.44
CA GLU A 29 7.67 -0.86 8.14
C GLU A 29 8.94 -1.35 7.41
N ASN A 30 8.93 -1.41 6.08
CA ASN A 30 10.11 -1.74 5.29
C ASN A 30 11.22 -0.70 5.46
N LEU A 31 10.88 0.60 5.53
CA LEU A 31 11.82 1.68 5.86
C LEU A 31 12.45 1.52 7.25
N ARG A 32 11.63 1.19 8.25
CA ARG A 32 12.06 1.01 9.64
C ARG A 32 13.00 -0.18 9.80
N ASN A 33 12.66 -1.30 9.16
CA ASN A 33 13.46 -2.52 9.22
C ASN A 33 14.66 -2.49 8.26
N LYS A 34 14.71 -1.53 7.33
CA LYS A 34 15.73 -1.45 6.25
C LYS A 34 15.79 -2.73 5.40
N GLU A 35 14.70 -3.49 5.39
CA GLU A 35 14.51 -4.72 4.64
C GLU A 35 13.14 -4.65 3.96
N ALA A 36 13.10 -5.00 2.68
CA ALA A 36 11.88 -5.07 1.90
C ALA A 36 11.73 -6.46 1.27
N TYR A 37 10.51 -6.92 1.08
CA TYR A 37 10.21 -8.23 0.50
C TYR A 37 9.57 -8.04 -0.86
N PHE A 38 10.17 -8.61 -1.90
CA PHE A 38 9.61 -8.60 -3.25
C PHE A 38 9.41 -10.04 -3.77
N VAL A 39 10.50 -10.74 -4.06
CA VAL A 39 10.55 -12.19 -4.30
C VAL A 39 11.48 -12.83 -3.28
N GLU A 40 12.59 -12.15 -3.05
CA GLU A 40 13.52 -12.43 -1.96
C GLU A 40 13.56 -11.22 -1.03
N ARG A 41 14.21 -11.41 0.13
CA ARG A 41 14.44 -10.33 1.07
C ARG A 41 15.55 -9.42 0.53
N VAL A 42 15.22 -8.15 0.30
CA VAL A 42 16.13 -7.12 -0.18
C VAL A 42 16.50 -6.20 0.98
N LYS A 43 17.77 -6.14 1.34
CA LYS A 43 18.27 -5.20 2.36
C LYS A 43 18.75 -3.91 1.70
N LEU A 44 18.58 -2.79 2.40
CA LEU A 44 19.10 -1.49 1.96
C LEU A 44 20.62 -1.51 1.76
N SER A 45 21.37 -2.27 2.57
CA SER A 45 22.83 -2.40 2.48
C SER A 45 23.29 -3.11 1.21
N ASP A 46 22.49 -4.06 0.72
CA ASP A 46 22.92 -4.98 -0.33
C ASP A 46 22.59 -4.41 -1.71
N ASN A 47 21.38 -3.84 -1.85
CA ASN A 47 20.92 -3.21 -3.08
C ASN A 47 20.04 -1.99 -2.77
N PRO A 48 20.63 -0.80 -2.51
CA PRO A 48 19.88 0.39 -2.11
C PRO A 48 18.91 0.86 -3.19
N ILE A 49 19.27 0.74 -4.47
CA ILE A 49 18.43 1.14 -5.60
C ILE A 49 17.14 0.32 -5.63
N LEU A 50 17.26 -1.01 -5.55
CA LEU A 50 16.13 -1.92 -5.58
C LEU A 50 15.22 -1.72 -4.37
N PHE A 51 15.83 -1.54 -3.19
CA PHE A 51 15.09 -1.20 -1.97
C PHE A 51 14.27 0.09 -2.15
N THR A 52 14.87 1.18 -2.65
CA THR A 52 14.17 2.44 -2.89
C THR A 52 13.01 2.28 -3.88
N ILE A 53 13.20 1.51 -4.95
CA ILE A 53 12.13 1.23 -5.93
C ILE A 53 10.96 0.52 -5.26
N ILE A 54 11.22 -0.48 -4.41
CA ILE A 54 10.16 -1.21 -3.70
C ILE A 54 9.39 -0.26 -2.76
N ILE A 55 10.10 0.55 -1.98
CA ILE A 55 9.49 1.54 -1.08
C ILE A 55 8.63 2.55 -1.85
N LEU A 56 9.17 3.12 -2.92
CA LEU A 56 8.43 4.07 -3.76
C LEU A 56 7.20 3.42 -4.38
N SER A 57 7.29 2.16 -4.78
CA SER A 57 6.15 1.41 -5.31
C SER A 57 5.04 1.26 -4.26
N TRP A 58 5.38 0.97 -3.00
CA TRP A 58 4.39 0.91 -1.91
C TRP A 58 3.66 2.24 -1.73
N PHE A 59 4.39 3.35 -1.61
CA PHE A 59 3.77 4.66 -1.41
C PHE A 59 2.99 5.15 -2.62
N PHE A 60 3.52 4.92 -3.83
CA PHE A 60 2.84 5.30 -5.06
C PHE A 60 1.54 4.53 -5.23
N MET A 61 1.55 3.22 -4.99
CA MET A 61 0.35 2.38 -5.07
C MET A 61 -0.66 2.76 -3.99
N GLY A 62 -0.18 3.11 -2.79
CA GLY A 62 -1.03 3.65 -1.73
C GLY A 62 -1.72 4.95 -2.13
N ALA A 63 -0.96 5.92 -2.67
CA ALA A 63 -1.50 7.19 -3.17
C ALA A 63 -2.51 6.99 -4.30
N LEU A 64 -2.25 6.05 -5.22
CA LEU A 64 -3.16 5.67 -6.30
C LEU A 64 -4.48 5.15 -5.75
N TYR A 65 -4.44 4.26 -4.75
CA TYR A 65 -5.64 3.74 -4.11
C TYR A 65 -6.45 4.82 -3.37
N PHE A 66 -5.78 5.78 -2.73
CA PHE A 66 -6.46 6.92 -2.15
C PHE A 66 -7.12 7.81 -3.21
N TYR A 67 -6.44 8.05 -4.33
CA TYR A 67 -6.97 8.85 -5.44
C TYR A 67 -8.18 8.19 -6.12
N MET A 68 -8.17 6.86 -6.27
CA MET A 68 -9.25 6.10 -6.90
C MET A 68 -10.49 5.92 -6.02
N ASP A 69 -10.42 6.21 -4.71
CA ASP A 69 -11.58 6.10 -3.82
C ASP A 69 -12.36 7.42 -3.78
N ASP A 70 -13.39 7.52 -4.63
CA ASP A 70 -14.33 8.67 -4.66
C ASP A 70 -14.99 8.96 -3.31
N ARG A 71 -15.03 7.99 -2.38
CA ARG A 71 -15.65 8.19 -1.05
C ARG A 71 -14.82 9.04 -0.11
N ILE A 72 -13.52 9.14 -0.34
CA ILE A 72 -12.69 10.13 0.36
C ILE A 72 -13.14 11.52 -0.04
N PHE A 73 -13.27 11.76 -1.34
CA PHE A 73 -13.74 13.05 -1.85
C PHE A 73 -15.15 13.36 -1.35
N GLN A 74 -16.07 12.40 -1.35
CA GLN A 74 -17.41 12.60 -0.79
C GLN A 74 -17.41 12.85 0.72
N PHE A 75 -16.56 12.18 1.51
CA PHE A 75 -16.44 12.42 2.94
C PHE A 75 -15.93 13.83 3.25
N PHE A 76 -14.91 14.30 2.54
CA PHE A 76 -14.37 15.66 2.73
C PHE A 76 -15.30 16.75 2.19
N TYR A 77 -16.10 16.49 1.15
CA TYR A 77 -17.10 17.44 0.65
C TYR A 77 -18.39 17.48 1.49
N ALA A 78 -18.65 16.46 2.30
CA ALA A 78 -19.81 16.39 3.18
C ALA A 78 -19.56 17.00 4.58
N LEU A 79 -18.33 17.44 4.86
CA LEU A 79 -17.94 18.16 6.08
C LEU A 79 -18.05 19.68 5.88
#